data_AF-A0A8C6HA93-F1
#
_entry.id   AF-A0A8C6HA93-F1
#
_cell.length_a   1.000
_cell.length_b   1.000
_cell.length_c   1.000
_cell.angle_alpha   90.00
_cell.angle_beta   90.00
_cell.angle_gamma   90.00
#
_symmetry.space_group_name_H-M   'P 1'
#
loop_
_entity.id
_entity.type
_entity.pdbx_description
1 polymer ?
#
loop_
_entity_poly.entity_id
_entity_poly.type
_entity_poly.pdbx_seq_one_letter_code
_entity_poly.pdbx_strand_id
1 'polypeptide(L)'
;MAHYKAADSKREQFRRYLEKSGVLDTLTKVLVALYEEPEKPTSALDFLKHHLGAATPENPEIELLRLELAEMKEKYEATVEENKKLKAKVNLKKKLKLKNNLVSNDYLTKSLLQARDVCSSVVEHLSGMCKGPGSHLQHDKTRVNN
;
A
#
# COMPACT_ATOMS: atom_id res chain seq x y z
N MET A 1 -52.58 -39.42 -42.68
CA MET A 1 -51.50 -39.99 -41.84
C MET A 1 -50.14 -39.26 -41.89
N ALA A 2 -49.93 -38.18 -42.67
CA ALA A 2 -48.60 -37.54 -42.79
C ALA A 2 -48.23 -36.54 -41.67
N HIS A 3 -49.21 -35.85 -41.08
CA HIS A 3 -48.96 -34.85 -40.03
C HIS A 3 -48.53 -35.44 -38.68
N TYR A 4 -48.92 -36.68 -38.38
CA TYR A 4 -48.57 -37.36 -37.11
C TYR A 4 -47.05 -37.62 -37.03
N LYS A 5 -46.46 -38.14 -38.12
CA LYS A 5 -45.02 -38.45 -38.20
C LYS A 5 -44.12 -37.21 -38.08
N ALA A 6 -44.53 -36.07 -38.63
CA ALA A 6 -43.76 -34.83 -38.57
C ALA A 6 -43.83 -34.14 -37.19
N ALA A 7 -44.97 -34.23 -36.51
CA ALA A 7 -45.14 -33.73 -35.15
C ALA A 7 -44.34 -34.56 -34.13
N ASP A 8 -44.34 -35.89 -34.29
CA ASP A 8 -43.51 -36.78 -33.47
C ASP A 8 -42.00 -36.53 -33.67
N SER A 9 -41.58 -36.21 -34.90
CA SER A 9 -40.17 -35.90 -35.20
C SER A 9 -39.67 -34.65 -34.45
N LYS A 10 -40.45 -33.57 -34.42
CA LYS A 10 -40.08 -32.35 -33.67
C LYS A 10 -40.06 -32.58 -32.16
N ARG A 11 -41.04 -33.32 -31.64
CA ARG A 11 -41.12 -33.68 -30.22
C ARG A 11 -39.93 -34.53 -29.79
N GLU A 12 -39.56 -35.51 -30.60
CA GLU A 12 -38.41 -36.38 -30.33
C GLU A 12 -37.10 -35.59 -30.40
N GLN A 13 -36.92 -34.70 -31.38
CA GLN A 13 -35.74 -33.82 -31.43
C GLN A 13 -35.60 -32.96 -30.18
N PHE A 14 -36.71 -32.40 -29.67
CA PHE A 14 -36.69 -31.61 -28.44
C PHE A 14 -36.36 -32.47 -27.21
N ARG A 15 -36.93 -33.68 -27.13
CA ARG A 15 -36.58 -34.64 -26.08
C ARG A 15 -35.09 -34.98 -26.11
N ARG A 16 -34.54 -35.30 -27.27
CA ARG A 16 -33.10 -35.60 -27.45
C ARG A 16 -32.21 -34.43 -27.08
N TYR A 17 -32.64 -33.21 -27.37
CA TYR A 17 -31.94 -32.00 -26.94
C TYR A 17 -31.88 -31.90 -25.41
N LEU A 18 -33.00 -32.10 -24.71
CA LEU A 18 -33.06 -32.07 -23.24
C LEU A 18 -32.28 -33.23 -22.59
N GLU A 19 -32.26 -34.41 -23.23
CA GLU A 19 -31.42 -35.53 -22.82
C GLU A 19 -29.93 -35.18 -22.97
N LYS A 20 -29.52 -34.66 -24.14
CA LYS A 20 -28.12 -34.34 -24.44
C LYS A 20 -27.58 -33.18 -23.58
N SER A 21 -28.42 -32.19 -23.26
CA SER A 21 -28.04 -31.07 -22.39
C SER A 21 -28.09 -31.39 -20.91
N GLY A 22 -28.54 -32.59 -20.52
CA GLY A 22 -28.62 -33.03 -19.13
C GLY A 22 -29.81 -32.47 -18.34
N VAL A 23 -30.70 -31.69 -18.95
CA VAL A 23 -31.87 -31.10 -18.29
C VAL A 23 -32.78 -32.18 -17.69
N LEU A 24 -33.00 -33.28 -18.43
CA LEU A 24 -33.83 -34.38 -17.91
C LEU A 24 -33.20 -35.09 -16.72
N ASP A 25 -31.87 -35.24 -16.70
CA ASP A 25 -31.15 -35.87 -15.58
C ASP A 25 -31.25 -35.00 -14.32
N THR A 26 -31.02 -33.68 -14.44
CA THR A 26 -31.16 -32.74 -13.32
C THR A 26 -32.59 -32.69 -12.78
N LEU A 27 -33.60 -32.61 -13.66
CA LEU A 27 -35.01 -32.63 -13.24
C LEU A 27 -35.35 -33.94 -12.53
N THR A 28 -34.84 -35.08 -13.03
CA THR A 28 -35.05 -36.38 -12.40
C THR A 28 -34.44 -36.42 -11.00
N LYS A 29 -33.20 -35.95 -10.82
CA LYS A 29 -32.54 -35.88 -9.51
C LYS A 29 -33.29 -35.03 -8.50
N VAL A 30 -33.78 -33.85 -8.90
CA VAL A 30 -34.56 -32.97 -8.01
C VAL A 30 -35.90 -33.61 -7.62
N LEU A 31 -36.56 -34.30 -8.56
CA LEU A 31 -37.81 -35.00 -8.27
C LEU A 31 -37.59 -36.23 -7.37
N VAL A 32 -36.47 -36.95 -7.53
CA VAL A 32 -36.08 -38.04 -6.62
C VAL A 32 -35.80 -37.49 -5.22
N ALA A 33 -35.04 -36.40 -5.09
CA ALA A 33 -34.81 -35.74 -3.80
C ALA A 33 -36.12 -35.33 -3.11
N LEU A 34 -37.04 -34.72 -3.87
CA LEU A 34 -38.36 -34.39 -3.34
C LEU A 34 -39.15 -35.64 -2.93
N TYR A 35 -39.00 -36.76 -3.64
CA TYR A 35 -39.66 -38.03 -3.33
C TYR A 35 -39.10 -38.67 -2.05
N GLU A 36 -37.78 -38.63 -1.87
CA GLU A 36 -37.07 -39.22 -0.72
C GLU A 36 -37.16 -38.37 0.55
N GLU A 37 -37.55 -37.10 0.44
CA GLU A 37 -37.70 -36.19 1.58
C GLU A 37 -38.65 -36.76 2.66
N PRO A 38 -38.17 -37.02 3.90
CA PRO A 38 -38.97 -37.64 4.96
C PRO A 38 -40.08 -36.72 5.46
N GLU A 39 -39.83 -35.41 5.49
CA GLU A 39 -40.83 -34.38 5.77
C GLU A 39 -41.18 -33.66 4.48
N LYS A 40 -42.35 -33.96 3.91
CA LYS A 40 -42.76 -33.33 2.65
C LYS A 40 -42.87 -31.81 2.83
N PRO A 41 -42.21 -31.02 1.97
CA PRO A 41 -42.29 -29.57 2.07
C PRO A 41 -43.73 -29.10 1.84
N THR A 42 -44.14 -28.09 2.61
CA THR A 42 -45.48 -27.48 2.49
C THR A 42 -45.77 -26.96 1.09
N SER A 43 -44.72 -26.57 0.35
CA SER A 43 -44.76 -26.14 -1.05
C SER A 43 -43.72 -26.89 -1.87
N ALA A 44 -44.16 -27.88 -2.65
CA ALA A 44 -43.29 -28.62 -3.58
C ALA A 44 -42.67 -27.70 -4.65
N LEU A 45 -43.38 -26.66 -5.08
CA LEU A 45 -42.88 -25.71 -6.07
C LEU A 45 -41.69 -24.91 -5.56
N ASP A 46 -41.71 -24.50 -4.28
CA ASP A 46 -40.60 -23.74 -3.71
C ASP A 46 -39.38 -24.63 -3.46
N PHE A 47 -39.60 -25.89 -3.10
CA PHE A 47 -38.54 -26.90 -3.05
C PHE A 47 -37.85 -27.05 -4.41
N LEU A 48 -38.62 -27.19 -5.50
CA LEU A 48 -38.09 -27.31 -6.86
C LEU A 48 -37.29 -26.06 -7.27
N LYS A 49 -37.81 -24.85 -7.03
CA LYS A 49 -37.11 -23.61 -7.36
C LYS A 49 -35.75 -23.52 -6.67
N HIS A 50 -35.71 -23.85 -5.38
CA HIS A 50 -34.49 -23.80 -4.59
C HIS A 50 -33.48 -24.84 -5.09
N HIS A 51 -33.92 -26.08 -5.26
CA HIS A 51 -33.05 -27.18 -5.66
C HIS A 51 -32.58 -27.06 -7.11
N LEU A 52 -33.36 -26.48 -8.03
CA LEU A 52 -32.90 -26.21 -9.39
C LEU A 52 -31.87 -25.07 -9.44
N GLY A 53 -32.00 -24.07 -8.57
CA GLY A 53 -31.00 -22.99 -8.43
C GLY A 53 -29.69 -23.47 -7.77
N ALA A 54 -29.76 -24.51 -6.94
CA ALA A 54 -28.59 -25.14 -6.33
C ALA A 54 -27.98 -26.27 -7.18
N ALA A 55 -28.78 -26.93 -8.02
CA ALA A 55 -28.37 -28.05 -8.86
C ALA A 55 -27.71 -27.62 -10.19
N THR A 56 -27.62 -26.33 -10.48
CA THR A 56 -26.64 -25.84 -11.46
C THR A 56 -25.26 -26.16 -10.90
N PRO A 57 -24.46 -27.05 -11.53
CA PRO A 57 -23.06 -27.17 -11.17
C PRO A 57 -22.48 -25.77 -11.24
N GLU A 58 -21.81 -25.32 -10.18
CA GLU A 58 -21.00 -24.11 -10.27
C GLU A 58 -20.12 -24.30 -11.50
N ASN A 59 -20.35 -23.48 -12.53
CA ASN A 59 -19.66 -23.62 -13.81
C ASN A 59 -18.16 -23.72 -13.47
N PRO A 60 -17.42 -24.74 -13.93
CA PRO A 60 -16.00 -24.87 -13.62
C PRO A 60 -15.21 -23.59 -13.94
N GLU A 61 -15.69 -22.78 -14.87
CA GLU A 61 -15.21 -21.43 -15.15
C GLU A 61 -15.36 -20.46 -13.97
N ILE A 62 -16.45 -20.52 -13.20
CA ILE A 62 -16.67 -19.72 -11.98
C ILE A 62 -15.65 -20.12 -10.90
N GLU A 63 -15.38 -21.40 -10.73
CA GLU A 63 -14.37 -21.87 -9.77
C GLU A 63 -12.96 -21.43 -10.17
N LEU A 64 -12.62 -21.53 -11.46
CA LEU A 64 -11.36 -21.01 -12.00
C LEU A 64 -11.25 -19.50 -11.78
N LEU A 65 -12.30 -18.73 -12.07
CA LEU A 65 -12.33 -17.28 -11.84
C LEU A 65 -12.20 -16.93 -10.36
N ARG A 66 -12.79 -17.71 -9.45
CA ARG A 66 -12.62 -17.53 -8.00
C ARG A 66 -11.17 -17.76 -7.58
N LEU A 67 -10.52 -18.79 -8.11
CA LEU A 67 -9.12 -19.11 -7.84
C LEU A 67 -8.18 -18.02 -8.37
N GLU A 68 -8.36 -17.59 -9.62
CA GLU A 68 -7.59 -16.49 -10.22
C GLU A 68 -7.76 -15.19 -9.43
N LEU A 69 -8.97 -14.90 -8.97
CA LEU A 69 -9.26 -13.72 -8.15
C LEU A 69 -8.58 -13.80 -6.78
N ALA A 70 -8.50 -14.97 -6.17
CA ALA A 70 -7.76 -15.18 -4.93
C ALA A 70 -6.25 -15.00 -5.12
N GLU A 71 -5.68 -15.63 -6.16
CA GLU A 71 -4.25 -15.51 -6.48
C GLU A 71 -3.86 -14.06 -6.81
N MET A 72 -4.71 -13.37 -7.58
CA MET A 72 -4.45 -11.97 -7.94
C MET A 72 -4.53 -11.03 -6.73
N LYS A 73 -5.45 -11.29 -5.79
CA LYS A 73 -5.53 -10.55 -4.52
C LYS A 73 -4.27 -10.75 -3.67
N GLU A 74 -3.80 -11.98 -3.54
CA GLU A 74 -2.58 -12.28 -2.78
C GLU A 74 -1.36 -11.56 -3.36
N LYS A 75 -1.18 -11.62 -4.68
CA LYS A 75 -0.10 -10.90 -5.38
C LYS A 75 -0.20 -9.38 -5.20
N TYR A 76 -1.42 -8.85 -5.26
CA TYR A 76 -1.66 -7.43 -5.05
C TYR A 76 -1.28 -6.99 -3.64
N GLU A 77 -1.71 -7.73 -2.61
CA GLU A 77 -1.39 -7.44 -1.21
C GLU A 77 0.12 -7.51 -0.95
N ALA A 78 0.80 -8.54 -1.46
CA ALA A 78 2.25 -8.68 -1.35
C ALA A 78 2.99 -7.47 -1.98
N THR A 79 2.56 -7.07 -3.19
CA THR A 79 3.14 -5.93 -3.91
C THR A 79 2.89 -4.61 -3.20
N VAL A 80 1.71 -4.43 -2.61
CA VAL A 80 1.36 -3.23 -1.82
C VAL A 80 2.23 -3.16 -0.56
N GLU A 81 2.44 -4.28 0.12
CA GLU A 81 3.27 -4.34 1.32
C GLU A 81 4.75 -4.07 1.02
N GLU A 82 5.28 -4.63 -0.07
CA GLU A 82 6.63 -4.30 -0.54
C GLU A 82 6.76 -2.81 -0.87
N ASN A 83 5.77 -2.23 -1.57
CA ASN A 83 5.76 -0.81 -1.89
C ASN A 83 5.76 0.07 -0.64
N LYS A 84 4.99 -0.30 0.40
CA LYS A 84 5.01 0.40 1.70
C LYS A 84 6.40 0.34 2.33
N LYS A 85 7.02 -0.85 2.38
CA LYS A 85 8.37 -1.05 2.92
C LYS A 85 9.42 -0.23 2.17
N LEU A 86 9.37 -0.23 0.84
CA LEU A 86 10.29 0.54 0.01
C LEU A 86 10.12 2.05 0.20
N LYS A 87 8.89 2.56 0.22
CA LYS A 87 8.61 3.98 0.52
C LYS A 87 9.15 4.39 1.90
N ALA A 88 8.98 3.54 2.91
CA ALA A 88 9.53 3.78 4.25
C ALA A 88 11.07 3.84 4.24
N LYS A 89 11.74 2.90 3.58
CA LYS A 89 13.21 2.88 3.43
C LYS A 89 13.73 4.12 2.72
N VAL A 90 13.08 4.55 1.64
CA VAL A 90 13.45 5.77 0.90
C VAL A 90 13.33 7.00 1.80
N ASN A 91 12.24 7.11 2.56
CA ASN A 91 12.03 8.23 3.49
C ASN A 91 13.07 8.24 4.63
N LEU A 92 13.39 7.08 5.19
CA LEU A 92 14.44 6.95 6.21
C LEU A 92 15.80 7.39 5.66
N LYS A 93 16.17 6.94 4.45
CA LYS A 93 17.42 7.31 3.79
C LYS A 93 17.52 8.81 3.55
N LYS A 94 16.42 9.47 3.14
CA LYS A 94 16.35 10.93 2.99
C LYS A 94 16.55 11.63 4.34
N LYS A 95 15.88 11.19 5.41
CA LYS A 95 16.03 11.74 6.76
C LYS A 95 17.47 11.60 7.29
N LEU A 96 18.11 10.44 7.08
CA LEU A 96 19.49 10.20 7.48
C LEU A 96 20.47 11.13 6.76
N LYS A 97 20.33 11.28 5.43
CA LYS A 97 21.14 12.24 4.66
C LYS A 97 21.00 13.66 5.20
N LEU A 98 19.77 14.09 5.51
CA LEU A 98 19.52 15.43 6.05
C LEU A 98 20.16 15.61 7.43
N LYS A 99 20.04 14.63 8.33
CA LYS A 99 20.70 14.65 9.65
C LYS A 99 22.22 14.73 9.54
N ASN A 100 22.84 13.95 8.66
CA ASN A 100 24.28 13.99 8.46
C ASN A 100 24.74 15.37 7.96
N ASN A 101 24.01 15.99 7.03
CA ASN A 101 24.32 17.34 6.56
C ASN A 101 24.19 18.40 7.67
N LEU A 102 23.14 18.32 8.50
CA LEU A 102 22.95 19.22 9.65
C LEU A 102 24.11 19.10 10.65
N VAL A 103 24.50 17.86 10.97
CA VAL A 103 25.61 17.58 11.88
C VAL A 103 26.92 18.14 11.33
N SER A 104 27.23 17.89 10.04
CA SER A 104 28.43 18.46 9.39
C SER A 104 28.42 19.99 9.40
N ASN A 105 27.28 20.64 9.16
CA ASN A 105 27.16 22.10 9.24
C ASN A 105 27.35 22.63 10.66
N ASP A 106 26.85 21.93 11.69
CA ASP A 106 27.06 22.32 13.09
C ASP A 106 28.55 22.25 13.46
N TYR A 107 29.26 21.19 13.03
CA TYR A 107 30.71 21.09 13.20
C TYR A 107 31.47 22.24 12.52
N LEU A 108 31.14 22.54 11.26
CA LEU A 108 31.76 23.66 10.52
C LEU A 108 31.50 25.00 11.23
N THR A 109 30.28 25.22 11.72
CA THR A 109 29.91 26.45 12.42
C THR A 109 30.70 26.63 13.70
N LYS A 110 30.87 25.56 14.49
CA LYS A 110 31.69 25.56 15.71
C LYS A 110 33.16 25.87 15.40
N SER A 111 33.73 25.25 14.37
CA SER A 111 35.10 25.55 13.92
C SER A 111 35.28 27.01 13.49
N LEU A 112 34.32 27.58 12.74
CA LEU A 112 34.37 28.98 12.32
C LEU A 112 34.25 29.95 13.50
N LEU A 113 33.40 29.63 14.49
CA LEU A 113 33.27 30.43 15.71
C LEU A 113 34.60 30.47 16.47
N GLN A 114 35.23 29.31 16.63
CA GLN A 114 36.52 29.20 17.31
C GLN A 114 37.61 29.99 16.57
N ALA A 115 37.65 29.93 15.24
CA ALA A 115 38.60 30.73 14.44
C ALA A 115 38.35 32.24 14.61
N ARG A 116 37.07 32.67 14.63
CA ARG A 116 36.69 34.06 14.87
C ARG A 116 37.14 34.54 16.25
N ASP A 117 36.91 33.73 17.28
CA ASP A 117 37.24 34.08 18.66
C ASP A 117 38.78 34.21 18.84
N VAL A 118 39.56 33.33 18.18
CA VAL A 118 41.02 33.46 18.11
C VAL A 118 41.45 34.75 17.40
N CYS A 119 40.89 35.06 16.24
CA CYS A 119 41.19 36.31 15.53
C CYS A 119 40.84 37.54 16.40
N SER A 120 39.71 37.52 17.10
CA SER A 120 39.32 38.61 18.00
C SER A 120 40.34 38.82 19.12
N SER A 121 40.79 37.73 19.75
CA SER A 121 41.82 37.77 20.79
C SER A 121 43.15 38.36 20.27
N VAL A 122 43.58 38.01 19.05
CA VAL A 122 44.79 38.57 18.44
C VAL A 122 44.65 40.07 18.18
N VAL A 123 43.50 40.52 17.66
CA VAL A 123 43.24 41.95 17.41
C VAL A 123 43.26 42.76 18.70
N GLU A 124 42.62 42.26 19.77
CA GLU A 124 42.63 42.91 21.08
C GLU A 124 44.04 43.02 21.66
N HIS A 125 44.84 41.95 21.54
CA HIS A 125 46.24 41.95 21.97
C HIS A 125 47.09 42.98 21.22
N LEU A 126 46.98 43.02 19.89
CA LEU A 126 47.71 43.98 19.05
C LEU A 126 47.28 45.43 19.34
N SER A 127 45.99 45.68 19.55
CA SER A 127 45.48 47.01 19.93
C SER A 127 46.01 47.47 21.30
N GLY A 128 46.11 46.54 22.25
CA GLY A 128 46.72 46.80 23.56
C GLY A 128 48.21 47.16 23.47
N MET A 129 48.96 46.50 22.59
CA MET A 129 50.39 46.79 22.38
C MET A 129 50.65 48.18 21.77
N CYS A 130 49.73 48.73 20.97
CA CYS A 130 49.87 50.08 20.40
C CYS A 130 49.57 51.21 21.40
N LYS A 131 48.95 50.93 22.55
CA LYS A 131 48.74 51.88 23.66
C LYS A 131 49.96 51.89 24.59
N GLY A 132 51.12 52.28 24.08
CA GLY A 132 52.32 52.52 24.91
C GLY A 132 52.14 53.74 25.83
N PRO A 133 52.88 53.82 26.96
CA PRO A 133 52.71 54.88 27.96
C PRO A 133 52.99 56.26 27.35
N GLY A 134 51.97 57.12 27.36
CA GLY A 134 52.14 58.54 27.09
C GLY A 134 53.17 59.13 28.06
N SER A 135 54.20 59.74 27.49
CA SER A 135 55.15 60.60 28.18
C SER A 135 54.40 61.70 28.95
N HIS A 136 54.38 61.59 30.27
CA HIS A 136 53.90 62.61 31.19
C HIS A 136 54.83 63.83 31.09
N LEU A 137 54.38 64.90 30.42
CA LEU A 137 55.03 66.20 30.48
C LEU A 137 54.80 66.77 31.90
N GLN A 138 55.80 66.69 32.76
CA GLN A 138 55.83 67.46 34.01
C GLN A 138 56.30 68.88 33.65
N HIS A 139 55.38 69.84 33.68
CA HIS A 139 55.74 71.25 33.71
C HIS A 139 56.32 71.56 35.10
N ASP A 140 57.65 71.69 35.18
CA ASP A 140 58.31 72.29 36.34
C ASP A 140 58.52 73.79 36.08
N LYS A 141 57.83 74.61 36.88
CA LYS A 141 57.98 76.07 36.96
C LYS A 141 58.54 76.42 38.33
N THR A 142 59.85 76.67 38.41
CA THR A 142 60.47 77.54 39.44
C THR A 142 61.88 77.94 38.97
N ARG A 143 62.13 79.17 38.51
CA ARG A 143 62.46 80.41 39.26
C ARG A 143 63.98 80.59 39.51
N VAL A 144 64.62 81.39 38.64
CA VAL A 144 65.44 82.60 38.95
C VAL A 144 66.48 82.51 40.09
N ASN A 145 67.79 82.59 39.78
CA ASN A 145 68.71 83.71 40.14
C ASN A 145 70.21 83.40 39.95
N ASN A 146 70.93 84.46 39.54
CA ASN A 146 72.38 84.70 39.40
C ASN A 146 73.14 84.04 38.24
#